data_AF-A0A7Z9QLU4-F1
#
_entry.id   AF-A0A7Z9QLU4-F1
#
_cell.length_a   1.000
_cell.length_b   1.000
_cell.length_c   1.000
_cell.angle_alpha   90.00
_cell.angle_beta   90.00
_cell.angle_gamma   90.00
#
_symmetry.space_group_name_H-M   'P 1'
#
loop_
_entity.id
_entity.type
_entity.pdbx_description
1 polymer ?
#
loop_
_entity_poly.entity_id
_entity_poly.type
_entity_poly.pdbx_seq_one_letter_code
_entity_poly.pdbx_strand_id
1 'polypeptide(L)'
;MIKQAALQILKLTGGFSLARSLSKQKLRILCYHGIALDDEHRFKPALFMSTERFHQRMQTIADQHYPVLSLGDALQRLDNHTLPDNAVVLT
;
A
#
# COMPACT_ATOMS: atom_id res chain seq x y z
N MET A 1 21.28 -8.55 1.90
CA MET A 1 22.12 -8.82 0.71
C MET A 1 21.37 -9.66 -0.34
N ILE A 2 21.32 -11.01 -0.27
CA ILE A 2 20.71 -11.86 -1.33
C ILE A 2 19.23 -11.53 -1.58
N LYS A 3 18.40 -11.44 -0.53
CA LYS A 3 16.97 -11.10 -0.67
C LYS A 3 16.75 -9.75 -1.37
N GLN A 4 17.57 -8.75 -1.05
CA GLN A 4 17.46 -7.42 -1.66
C GLN A 4 17.84 -7.47 -3.14
N ALA A 5 18.93 -8.16 -3.49
CA ALA A 5 19.33 -8.35 -4.88
C ALA A 5 18.24 -9.08 -5.68
N ALA A 6 17.66 -10.16 -5.13
CA ALA A 6 16.57 -10.89 -5.76
C ALA A 6 15.33 -9.98 -6.00
N LEU A 7 14.94 -9.17 -5.01
CA LEU A 7 13.82 -8.23 -5.16
C LEU A 7 14.10 -7.12 -6.17
N GLN A 8 15.35 -6.65 -6.26
CA GLN A 8 15.74 -5.66 -7.27
C GLN A 8 15.69 -6.25 -8.68
N ILE A 9 16.20 -7.46 -8.88
CA ILE A 9 16.10 -8.18 -10.16
C ILE A 9 14.63 -8.35 -10.54
N LEU A 10 13.79 -8.82 -9.60
CA LEU A 10 12.36 -8.99 -9.85
C LEU A 10 11.65 -7.67 -10.19
N LYS A 11 12.08 -6.55 -9.59
CA LYS A 11 11.58 -5.22 -9.92
C LYS A 11 12.00 -4.80 -11.33
N LEU A 12 13.27 -4.99 -11.69
CA LEU A 12 13.83 -4.62 -13.00
C LEU A 12 13.24 -5.46 -14.14
N THR A 13 12.94 -6.73 -13.90
CA THR A 13 12.29 -7.61 -14.87
C THR A 13 10.77 -7.45 -14.94
N GLY A 14 10.19 -6.50 -14.19
CA GLY A 14 8.76 -6.19 -14.23
C GLY A 14 7.87 -7.15 -13.43
N GLY A 15 8.43 -8.06 -12.62
CA GLY A 15 7.66 -8.99 -11.79
C GLY A 15 6.67 -8.31 -10.85
N PHE A 16 7.00 -7.13 -10.33
CA PHE A 16 6.07 -6.32 -9.53
C PHE A 16 4.91 -5.74 -10.36
N SER A 17 5.16 -5.39 -11.62
CA SER A 17 4.12 -4.95 -12.54
C SER A 17 3.16 -6.09 -12.86
N LEU A 18 3.70 -7.30 -13.10
CA LEU A 18 2.90 -8.51 -13.31
C LEU A 18 2.04 -8.84 -12.08
N ALA A 19 2.63 -8.86 -10.89
CA ALA A 19 1.89 -9.11 -9.65
C ALA A 19 0.78 -8.06 -9.41
N ARG A 20 1.05 -6.79 -9.74
CA ARG A 20 0.05 -5.71 -9.70
C ARG A 20 -1.09 -5.99 -10.67
N SER A 21 -0.79 -6.35 -11.92
CA SER A 21 -1.78 -6.66 -12.94
C SER A 21 -2.67 -7.84 -12.55
N LEU A 22 -2.09 -8.93 -12.03
CA LEU A 22 -2.82 -10.13 -11.60
C LEU A 22 -3.73 -9.88 -10.39
N SER A 23 -3.39 -8.89 -9.56
CA SER A 23 -4.14 -8.54 -8.34
C SER A 23 -4.96 -7.26 -8.46
N LYS A 24 -5.05 -6.65 -9.64
CA LYS A 24 -5.60 -5.29 -9.81
C LYS A 24 -7.07 -5.15 -9.41
N GLN A 25 -7.86 -6.21 -9.52
CA GLN A 25 -9.29 -6.25 -9.15
C GLN A 25 -9.52 -6.79 -7.72
N LYS A 26 -8.46 -6.91 -6.91
CA LYS A 26 -8.58 -7.29 -5.50
C LYS A 26 -8.56 -6.04 -4.64
N LEU A 27 -9.46 -5.96 -3.66
CA LEU A 27 -9.47 -4.91 -2.66
C LEU A 27 -8.21 -5.00 -1.79
N ARG A 28 -7.49 -3.88 -1.64
CA ARG A 28 -6.31 -3.78 -0.76
C ARG A 28 -6.59 -2.84 0.40
N ILE A 29 -6.48 -3.36 1.61
CA ILE A 29 -6.64 -2.58 2.85
C ILE A 29 -5.25 -2.38 3.45
N LEU A 30 -4.84 -1.12 3.60
CA LEU A 30 -3.55 -0.73 4.16
C LEU A 30 -3.76 -0.31 5.62
N CYS A 31 -3.42 -1.22 6.53
CA CYS A 31 -3.53 -0.99 7.98
C CYS A 31 -2.30 -0.23 8.52
N TYR A 32 -2.53 1.01 8.93
CA TYR A 32 -1.62 1.83 9.72
C TYR A 32 -2.10 1.80 11.18
N HIS A 33 -1.18 1.63 12.12
CA HIS A 33 -1.53 1.56 13.54
C HIS A 33 -1.37 2.94 14.19
N GLY A 34 -0.12 3.40 14.33
CA GLY A 34 0.21 4.73 14.79
C GLY A 34 1.20 5.41 13.86
N ILE A 35 1.07 6.73 13.73
CA ILE A 35 2.09 7.59 13.13
C ILE A 35 2.79 8.27 14.31
N ALA A 36 4.11 8.14 14.39
CA ALA A 36 4.91 8.67 15.48
C ALA A 36 4.90 10.20 15.45
N LEU A 37 4.66 10.81 16.61
CA LEU A 37 4.77 12.26 16.81
C LEU A 37 6.20 12.65 17.25
N ASP A 38 6.88 11.72 17.91
CA ASP A 38 8.27 11.82 18.32
C ASP A 38 8.97 10.46 18.11
N ASP A 39 9.56 9.87 19.14
CA ASP A 39 10.36 8.65 19.05
C ASP A 39 9.57 7.35 19.21
N GLU A 40 8.23 7.37 19.05
CA GLU A 40 7.41 6.17 19.22
C GLU A 40 7.78 5.04 18.26
N HIS A 41 8.23 5.42 17.07
CA HIS A 41 8.76 4.51 16.07
C HIS A 41 10.08 3.83 16.48
N ARG A 42 10.81 4.37 17.47
CA ARG A 42 12.05 3.76 18.01
C ARG A 42 11.75 2.76 19.11
N PHE A 43 10.81 3.08 20.02
CA PHE A 43 10.48 2.18 21.13
C PHE A 43 9.45 1.09 20.77
N LYS A 44 8.53 1.36 19.82
CA LYS A 44 7.54 0.39 19.29
C LYS A 44 7.43 0.46 17.75
N PRO A 45 8.50 0.12 17.00
CA PRO A 45 8.53 0.18 15.54
C PRO A 45 7.49 -0.67 14.82
N ALA A 46 6.94 -1.69 15.50
CA ALA A 46 5.89 -2.54 14.95
C ALA A 46 4.50 -1.86 14.94
N LEU A 47 4.29 -0.87 15.82
CA LEU A 47 3.03 -0.13 15.95
C LEU A 47 3.14 1.30 15.41
N PHE A 48 4.27 1.95 15.59
CA PHE A 48 4.45 3.34 15.19
C PHE A 48 5.37 3.46 13.97
N MET A 49 4.86 4.08 12.92
CA MET A 49 5.61 4.44 11.73
C MET A 49 6.07 5.90 11.84
N SER A 50 7.29 6.20 11.40
CA SER A 50 7.73 7.60 11.33
C SER A 50 6.86 8.41 10.36
N THR A 51 6.71 9.70 10.65
CA THR A 51 5.92 10.63 9.82
C THR A 51 6.49 10.73 8.41
N GLU A 52 7.80 10.71 8.24
CA GLU A 52 8.47 10.78 6.93
C GLU A 52 8.14 9.56 6.09
N ARG A 53 8.16 8.37 6.69
CA ARG A 53 7.83 7.13 5.99
C ARG A 53 6.35 7.06 5.62
N PHE A 54 5.48 7.55 6.49
CA PHE A 54 4.06 7.67 6.17
C PHE A 54 3.84 8.63 4.99
N HIS A 55 4.46 9.81 5.02
CA HIS A 55 4.41 10.80 3.94
C HIS A 55 4.88 10.21 2.60
N GLN A 56 6.04 9.54 2.57
CA GLN A 56 6.54 8.88 1.35
C GLN A 56 5.56 7.84 0.78
N ARG A 57 4.85 7.10 1.66
CA ARG A 57 3.83 6.15 1.22
C ARG A 57 2.61 6.86 0.64
N MET A 58 2.16 7.96 1.26
CA MET A 58 1.04 8.76 0.74
C MET A 58 1.39 9.38 -0.62
N GLN A 59 2.60 9.91 -0.78
CA GLN A 59 3.11 10.40 -2.06
C GLN A 59 3.13 9.29 -3.11
N THR A 60 3.62 8.10 -2.75
CA THR A 60 3.63 6.95 -3.68
C THR A 60 2.22 6.57 -4.15
N ILE A 61 1.22 6.64 -3.27
CA ILE A 61 -0.19 6.39 -3.59
C ILE A 61 -0.70 7.45 -4.57
N ALA A 62 -0.41 8.73 -4.31
CA ALA A 62 -0.81 9.85 -5.15
C ALA A 62 -0.15 9.82 -6.53
N ASP A 63 1.18 9.71 -6.59
CA ASP A 63 1.97 9.74 -7.83
C ASP A 63 1.61 8.59 -8.78
N GLN A 64 1.27 7.43 -8.22
CA GLN A 64 0.84 6.25 -8.99
C GLN A 64 -0.67 6.20 -9.22
N HIS A 65 -1.42 7.23 -8.81
CA HIS A 65 -2.85 7.38 -9.04
C HIS A 65 -3.68 6.18 -8.53
N TYR A 66 -3.32 5.63 -7.37
CA TYR A 66 -4.13 4.58 -6.75
C TYR A 66 -5.50 5.15 -6.34
N PRO A 67 -6.62 4.55 -6.75
CA PRO A 67 -7.94 4.98 -6.31
C PRO A 67 -8.09 4.73 -4.80
N VAL A 68 -8.22 5.79 -4.02
CA VAL A 68 -8.48 5.69 -2.57
C VAL A 68 -9.99 5.70 -2.35
N LEU A 69 -10.52 4.65 -1.73
CA LEU A 69 -11.94 4.51 -1.44
C LEU A 69 -12.17 4.50 0.08
N SER A 70 -13.36 4.94 0.50
CA SER A 70 -13.85 4.60 1.83
C SER A 70 -14.06 3.09 1.93
N LEU A 71 -14.00 2.52 3.14
CA LEU A 71 -14.25 1.09 3.33
C LEU A 71 -15.65 0.70 2.85
N GLY A 72 -16.66 1.54 3.10
CA GLY A 72 -18.04 1.31 2.65
C GLY A 72 -18.15 1.25 1.13
N ASP A 73 -17.60 2.25 0.43
CA ASP A 73 -17.61 2.28 -1.05
C ASP A 73 -16.85 1.10 -1.64
N ALA A 74 -15.73 0.72 -1.02
CA ALA A 74 -14.90 -0.38 -1.46
C ALA A 74 -15.64 -1.73 -1.35
N LEU A 75 -16.34 -1.97 -0.24
CA LEU A 75 -17.16 -3.18 -0.05
C LEU A 75 -18.31 -3.22 -1.05
N GLN A 76 -19.06 -2.12 -1.19
CA GLN A 76 -20.15 -2.04 -2.16
C GLN A 76 -19.68 -2.31 -3.60
N ARG A 77 -18.54 -1.75 -4.01
CA ARG A 77 -17.97 -1.95 -5.35
C ARG A 77 -17.40 -3.36 -5.53
N LEU A 78 -16.84 -3.95 -4.47
CA LEU A 78 -16.36 -5.33 -4.49
C LEU A 78 -17.51 -6.31 -4.72
N ASP A 79 -18.61 -6.16 -3.98
CA ASP A 79 -19.82 -6.98 -4.10
C ASP A 79 -20.47 -6.83 -5.48
N ASN A 80 -20.48 -5.61 -6.02
CA ASN A 80 -21.03 -5.32 -7.35
C ASN A 80 -20.05 -5.58 -8.51
N HIS A 81 -18.85 -6.12 -8.26
CA HIS A 81 -17.82 -6.34 -9.27
C HIS A 81 -17.44 -5.09 -10.10
N THR A 82 -17.49 -3.91 -9.47
CA THR A 82 -17.18 -2.59 -10.07
C THR A 82 -15.98 -1.92 -9.40
N LEU A 83 -15.11 -2.71 -8.78
CA LEU A 83 -13.91 -2.20 -8.12
C LEU A 83 -12.96 -1.57 -9.17
N PRO A 84 -12.49 -0.33 -8.97
CA PRO A 84 -11.45 0.24 -9.80
C PRO A 84 -10.17 -0.58 -9.74
N ASP A 85 -9.46 -0.67 -10.85
CA ASP A 85 -8.14 -1.29 -10.88
C ASP A 85 -7.24 -0.62 -9.83
N ASN A 86 -6.67 -1.46 -8.97
CA ASN A 86 -5.76 -1.11 -7.89
C ASN A 86 -6.35 -0.30 -6.73
N ALA A 87 -7.67 -0.30 -6.52
CA ALA A 87 -8.27 0.42 -5.39
C ALA A 87 -7.65 0.05 -4.03
N VAL A 88 -7.44 1.07 -3.19
CA VAL A 88 -6.92 0.95 -1.83
C VAL A 88 -7.86 1.58 -0.81
N VAL A 89 -7.92 1.00 0.39
CA VAL A 89 -8.53 1.59 1.57
C VAL A 89 -7.43 1.83 2.59
N LEU A 90 -7.43 3.00 3.22
CA LEU A 90 -6.49 3.36 4.29
C LEU A 90 -7.24 3.23 5.62
N THR A 91 -6.67 2.49 6.57
CA THR A 91 -7.25 2.26 7.91
C THR A 91 -6.20 2.41 8.98
#